data_AF-F3AJN1-F1
#
_entry.id   AF-F3AJN1-F1
#
_cell.length_a   1.000
_cell.length_b   1.000
_cell.length_c   1.000
_cell.angle_alpha   90.00
_cell.angle_beta   90.00
_cell.angle_gamma   90.00
#
_symmetry.space_group_name_H-M   'P 1'
#
loop_
_entity.id
_entity.type
_entity.pdbx_description
1 polymer ?
#
loop_
_entity_poly.entity_id
_entity_poly.type
_entity_poly.pdbx_seq_one_letter_code
_entity_poly.pdbx_strand_id
1 'polypeptide(L)'
;MTEQTLETGIEIFARLINQEAVKYQGEHTKLYEAYTQNGDIFDTVNKITKALNLEIYDYRGGLYLTPGESNHVFGYTNEELKEMIGLRLNRELFLCYFIIYHIITKFYTDSATYTYQEYVKVPEIVEAVDASFQGLAEKVETLALTEVEEYSFEQMALAWDLPLLTNEDSSVIRAEKGSRAGMVKKTFQFLIRQGLFLEVEDRYYPTDRFSALIESYFESEQSRIYEIMTGGRDDAAY
;
A
#
# COMPACT_ATOMS: atom_id res chain seq x y z
N MET A 1 -9.71 -20.80 29.21
CA MET A 1 -9.86 -19.34 29.20
C MET A 1 -10.18 -18.81 30.59
N THR A 2 -9.23 -18.08 31.17
CA THR A 2 -9.37 -17.32 32.42
C THR A 2 -9.77 -15.86 32.11
N GLU A 3 -10.27 -15.12 33.10
CA GLU A 3 -10.58 -13.68 32.95
C GLU A 3 -9.34 -12.90 32.50
N GLN A 4 -8.18 -13.18 33.10
CA GLN A 4 -6.91 -12.54 32.76
C GLN A 4 -6.46 -12.80 31.31
N THR A 5 -6.67 -14.01 30.77
CA THR A 5 -6.36 -14.31 29.36
C THR A 5 -7.28 -13.55 28.40
N LEU A 6 -8.54 -13.35 28.77
CA LEU A 6 -9.48 -12.55 27.98
C LEU A 6 -9.09 -11.07 27.98
N GLU A 7 -8.80 -10.50 29.15
CA GLU A 7 -8.35 -9.11 29.29
C GLU A 7 -7.08 -8.84 28.48
N THR A 8 -6.11 -9.76 28.52
CA THR A 8 -4.86 -9.62 27.75
C THR A 8 -5.13 -9.65 26.24
N GLY A 9 -6.02 -10.53 25.78
CA GLY A 9 -6.43 -10.57 24.36
C GLY A 9 -7.14 -9.29 23.92
N ILE A 10 -8.04 -8.76 24.74
CA ILE A 10 -8.71 -7.47 24.49
C ILE A 10 -7.70 -6.33 24.43
N GLU A 11 -6.72 -6.31 25.34
CA GLU A 11 -5.67 -5.30 25.36
C GLU A 11 -4.81 -5.36 24.08
N ILE A 12 -4.39 -6.55 23.64
CA ILE A 12 -3.66 -6.70 22.35
C ILE A 12 -4.48 -6.12 21.21
N PHE A 13 -5.76 -6.48 21.11
CA PHE A 13 -6.64 -5.95 20.08
C PHE A 13 -6.78 -4.42 20.16
N ALA A 14 -6.93 -3.87 21.38
CA ALA A 14 -7.05 -2.43 21.60
C ALA A 14 -5.80 -1.65 21.18
N ARG A 15 -4.61 -2.21 21.36
CA ARG A 15 -3.36 -1.63 20.86
C ARG A 15 -3.33 -1.63 19.34
N LEU A 16 -3.62 -2.78 18.74
CA LEU A 16 -3.59 -2.96 17.29
C LEU A 16 -4.60 -2.06 16.56
N ILE A 17 -5.83 -1.92 17.07
CA ILE A 17 -6.85 -1.07 16.44
C ILE A 17 -6.51 0.42 16.50
N ASN A 18 -5.75 0.84 17.51
CA ASN A 18 -5.22 2.21 17.64
C ASN A 18 -3.92 2.41 16.84
N GLN A 19 -3.54 1.44 16.01
CA GLN A 19 -2.31 1.45 15.21
C GLN A 19 -1.02 1.49 16.07
N GLU A 20 -1.11 1.03 17.32
CA GLU A 20 0.04 0.90 18.20
C GLU A 20 0.80 -0.40 17.91
N ALA A 21 2.11 -0.33 17.97
CA ALA A 21 2.99 -1.42 17.58
C ALA A 21 3.10 -2.48 18.70
N VAL A 22 2.50 -3.66 18.51
CA VAL A 22 2.72 -4.83 19.37
C VAL A 22 3.89 -5.66 18.83
N LYS A 23 5.10 -5.43 19.36
CA LYS A 23 6.35 -6.03 18.84
C LYS A 23 7.16 -6.75 19.91
N TYR A 24 7.94 -7.76 19.50
CA TYR A 24 8.87 -8.53 20.34
C TYR A 24 9.94 -7.63 21.00
N GLN A 25 10.37 -6.56 20.34
CA GLN A 25 11.30 -5.57 20.87
C GLN A 25 10.67 -4.18 20.87
N GLY A 26 9.97 -3.84 21.94
CA GLY A 26 9.32 -2.54 22.08
C GLY A 26 8.60 -2.36 23.42
N GLU A 27 7.76 -1.33 23.49
CA GLU A 27 6.96 -1.03 24.68
C GLU A 27 6.02 -2.19 25.07
N HIS A 28 5.54 -2.93 24.07
CA HIS A 28 4.53 -3.98 24.22
C HIS A 28 5.08 -5.41 24.08
N THR A 29 6.37 -5.65 24.36
CA THR A 29 7.00 -6.99 24.26
C THR A 29 6.21 -8.09 24.97
N LYS A 30 5.74 -7.84 26.19
CA LYS A 30 4.97 -8.83 26.96
C LYS A 30 3.65 -9.21 26.28
N LEU A 31 3.01 -8.28 25.57
CA LEU A 31 1.77 -8.54 24.83
C LEU A 31 2.06 -9.38 23.57
N TYR A 32 3.17 -9.11 22.88
CA TYR A 32 3.61 -9.93 21.76
C TYR A 32 3.94 -11.37 22.19
N GLU A 33 4.69 -11.54 23.28
CA GLU A 33 5.00 -12.85 23.85
C GLU A 33 3.74 -13.60 24.30
N ALA A 34 2.80 -12.89 24.94
CA ALA A 34 1.53 -13.48 25.34
C ALA A 34 0.70 -13.96 24.14
N TYR A 35 0.65 -13.18 23.05
CA TYR A 35 -0.04 -13.56 21.82
C TYR A 35 0.57 -14.81 21.18
N THR A 36 1.91 -14.89 21.12
CA THR A 36 2.62 -15.98 20.44
C THR A 36 2.72 -17.28 21.25
N GLN A 37 2.74 -17.19 22.58
CA GLN A 37 2.99 -18.35 23.46
C GLN A 37 1.73 -18.90 24.13
N ASN A 38 0.62 -18.15 24.15
CA ASN A 38 -0.62 -18.56 24.81
C ASN A 38 -1.77 -18.71 23.81
N GLY A 39 -2.16 -19.97 23.55
CA GLY A 39 -3.24 -20.30 22.61
C GLY A 39 -4.60 -19.69 22.97
N ASP A 40 -4.93 -19.54 24.25
CA ASP A 40 -6.21 -18.92 24.66
C ASP A 40 -6.24 -17.42 24.28
N ILE A 41 -5.10 -16.73 24.40
CA ILE A 41 -4.95 -15.31 24.06
C ILE A 41 -4.97 -15.14 22.54
N PHE A 42 -4.20 -15.98 21.82
CA PHE A 42 -4.22 -16.05 20.36
C PHE A 42 -5.65 -16.24 19.83
N ASP A 43 -6.37 -17.23 20.34
CA ASP A 43 -7.75 -17.52 19.92
C ASP A 43 -8.70 -16.36 20.22
N THR A 44 -8.52 -15.68 21.34
CA THR A 44 -9.33 -14.52 21.71
C THR A 44 -9.16 -13.39 20.72
N VAL A 45 -7.90 -13.01 20.45
CA VAL A 45 -7.59 -11.93 19.49
C VAL A 45 -8.14 -12.30 18.10
N ASN A 46 -7.88 -13.52 17.62
CA ASN A 46 -8.32 -13.96 16.30
C ASN A 46 -9.85 -14.07 16.17
N LYS A 47 -10.57 -14.42 17.25
CA LYS A 47 -12.04 -14.39 17.24
C LYS A 47 -12.57 -12.98 17.09
N ILE A 48 -11.98 -12.01 17.78
CA ILE A 48 -12.38 -10.59 17.70
C ILE A 48 -12.10 -10.06 16.28
N THR A 49 -10.90 -10.26 15.77
CA THR A 49 -10.53 -9.75 14.43
C THR A 49 -11.38 -10.39 13.33
N LYS A 50 -11.59 -11.70 13.37
CA LYS A 50 -12.46 -12.39 12.43
C LYS A 50 -13.91 -11.88 12.48
N ALA A 51 -14.45 -11.65 13.68
CA ALA A 51 -15.81 -11.13 13.82
C ALA A 51 -15.98 -9.72 13.24
N LEU A 52 -14.89 -8.94 13.20
CA LEU A 52 -14.85 -7.57 12.69
C LEU A 52 -14.35 -7.47 11.24
N ASN A 53 -14.09 -8.62 10.57
CA ASN A 53 -13.46 -8.69 9.26
C ASN A 53 -12.12 -7.93 9.20
N LEU A 54 -11.26 -8.20 10.17
CA LEU A 54 -9.91 -7.65 10.30
C LEU A 54 -8.89 -8.78 10.20
N GLU A 55 -7.71 -8.46 9.68
CA GLU A 55 -6.61 -9.40 9.51
C GLU A 55 -5.39 -8.92 10.29
N ILE A 56 -4.71 -9.87 10.93
CA ILE A 56 -3.45 -9.64 11.65
C ILE A 56 -2.32 -10.29 10.87
N TYR A 57 -1.24 -9.55 10.68
CA TYR A 57 -0.01 -10.06 10.10
C TYR A 57 1.12 -9.97 11.11
N ASP A 58 1.90 -11.04 11.24
CA ASP A 58 3.18 -11.02 11.96
C ASP A 58 4.30 -10.77 10.95
N TYR A 59 5.01 -9.66 11.14
CA TYR A 59 6.18 -9.34 10.34
C TYR A 59 7.32 -8.84 11.22
N ARG A 60 8.47 -9.49 11.09
CA ARG A 60 9.71 -9.21 11.85
C ARG A 60 9.48 -9.09 13.36
N GLY A 61 8.62 -9.95 13.92
CA GLY A 61 8.30 -9.94 15.34
C GLY A 61 7.42 -8.77 15.73
N GLY A 62 6.48 -8.39 14.87
CA GLY A 62 5.54 -7.29 15.07
C GLY A 62 4.18 -7.63 14.49
N LEU A 63 3.13 -7.36 15.27
CA LEU A 63 1.75 -7.58 14.84
C LEU A 63 1.19 -6.31 14.23
N TYR A 64 0.56 -6.43 13.06
CA TYR A 64 -0.07 -5.35 12.34
C TYR A 64 -1.49 -5.72 11.96
N LEU A 65 -2.41 -4.76 12.05
CA LEU A 65 -3.83 -4.97 11.79
C LEU A 65 -4.26 -4.21 10.53
N THR A 66 -5.04 -4.88 9.69
CA THR A 66 -5.66 -4.29 8.51
C THR A 66 -7.15 -4.65 8.44
N PRO A 67 -7.99 -3.82 7.83
CA PRO A 67 -9.30 -4.25 7.36
C PRO A 67 -9.15 -5.34 6.29
N GLY A 68 -9.97 -6.38 6.40
CA GLY A 68 -10.17 -7.34 5.32
C GLY A 68 -11.01 -6.74 4.19
N GLU A 69 -11.20 -7.51 3.12
CA GLU A 69 -11.93 -7.05 1.93
C GLU A 69 -13.36 -6.62 2.25
N SER A 70 -13.83 -5.55 1.59
CA SER A 70 -15.19 -5.02 1.75
C SER A 70 -15.57 -4.69 3.21
N ASN A 71 -14.60 -4.38 4.08
CA ASN A 71 -14.90 -3.95 5.44
C ASN A 71 -15.49 -2.54 5.44
N HIS A 72 -16.79 -2.43 5.72
CA HIS A 72 -17.50 -1.15 5.72
C HIS A 72 -17.24 -0.26 6.95
N VAL A 73 -16.69 -0.83 8.04
CA VAL A 73 -16.47 -0.10 9.30
C VAL A 73 -15.06 0.47 9.36
N PHE A 74 -14.08 -0.32 8.92
CA PHE A 74 -12.67 0.04 9.00
C PHE A 74 -12.02 0.28 7.64
N GLY A 75 -12.70 -0.07 6.54
CA GLY A 75 -12.28 0.29 5.19
C GLY A 75 -12.80 1.66 4.77
N TYR A 76 -12.49 2.03 3.53
CA TYR A 76 -12.87 3.32 2.96
C TYR A 76 -13.68 3.16 1.68
N THR A 77 -14.68 4.01 1.51
CA THR A 77 -15.31 4.25 0.22
C THR A 77 -14.38 5.06 -0.70
N ASN A 78 -14.65 5.02 -2.01
CA ASN A 78 -13.91 5.85 -2.97
C ASN A 78 -14.02 7.36 -2.64
N GLU A 79 -15.15 7.83 -2.10
CA GLU A 79 -15.31 9.24 -1.73
C GLU A 79 -14.43 9.61 -0.52
N GLU A 80 -14.39 8.76 0.50
CA GLU A 80 -13.52 8.97 1.67
C GLU A 80 -12.03 8.95 1.28
N LEU A 81 -11.62 8.03 0.40
CA LEU A 81 -10.24 7.99 -0.11
C LEU A 81 -9.89 9.26 -0.88
N LYS A 82 -10.78 9.72 -1.77
CA LYS A 82 -10.57 10.99 -2.49
C LYS A 82 -10.47 12.16 -1.54
N GLU A 83 -11.32 12.24 -0.52
CA GLU A 83 -11.27 13.31 0.47
C GLU A 83 -9.93 13.31 1.24
N MET A 84 -9.51 12.14 1.74
CA MET A 84 -8.24 12.01 2.49
C MET A 84 -7.00 12.37 1.67
N ILE A 85 -6.96 11.97 0.39
CA ILE A 85 -5.84 12.24 -0.52
C ILE A 85 -5.94 13.67 -1.12
N GLY A 86 -7.13 14.27 -1.12
CA GLY A 86 -7.39 15.57 -1.72
C GLY A 86 -7.55 15.52 -3.24
N LEU A 87 -8.32 14.53 -3.71
CA LEU A 87 -8.66 14.27 -5.12
C LEU A 87 -10.10 14.71 -5.42
N ARG A 88 -10.43 14.89 -6.69
CA ARG A 88 -11.77 15.28 -7.15
C ARG A 88 -12.45 14.17 -7.93
N LEU A 89 -11.70 13.45 -8.77
CA LEU A 89 -12.23 12.51 -9.73
C LEU A 89 -11.77 11.08 -9.44
N ASN A 90 -12.61 10.09 -9.76
CA ASN A 90 -12.25 8.68 -9.58
C ASN A 90 -11.03 8.26 -10.41
N ARG A 91 -10.84 8.85 -11.60
CA ARG A 91 -9.63 8.61 -12.40
C ARG A 91 -8.34 9.03 -11.69
N GLU A 92 -8.38 10.07 -10.86
CA GLU A 92 -7.22 10.49 -10.06
C GLU A 92 -6.98 9.49 -8.92
N LEU A 93 -8.04 8.89 -8.37
CA LEU A 93 -7.93 7.84 -7.36
C LEU A 93 -7.30 6.57 -7.95
N PHE A 94 -7.75 6.13 -9.12
CA PHE A 94 -7.14 5.00 -9.83
C PHE A 94 -5.68 5.27 -10.18
N LEU A 95 -5.35 6.49 -10.62
CA LEU A 95 -3.98 6.91 -10.82
C LEU A 95 -3.16 6.84 -9.52
N CYS A 96 -3.72 7.19 -8.36
CA CYS A 96 -3.04 7.02 -7.08
C CYS A 96 -2.75 5.54 -6.77
N TYR A 97 -3.68 4.62 -7.08
CA TYR A 97 -3.42 3.18 -6.93
C TYR A 97 -2.29 2.72 -7.85
N PHE A 98 -2.25 3.22 -9.08
CA PHE A 98 -1.17 2.94 -10.03
C PHE A 98 0.19 3.48 -9.54
N ILE A 99 0.21 4.67 -8.92
CA ILE A 99 1.41 5.23 -8.28
C ILE A 99 1.83 4.36 -7.08
N ILE A 100 0.89 3.91 -6.24
CA ILE A 100 1.20 3.00 -5.11
C ILE A 100 1.79 1.70 -5.63
N TYR A 101 1.25 1.14 -6.71
CA TYR A 101 1.82 -0.03 -7.38
C TYR A 101 3.28 0.22 -7.79
N HIS A 102 3.57 1.35 -8.45
CA HIS A 102 4.95 1.69 -8.81
C HIS A 102 5.86 1.87 -7.60
N ILE A 103 5.37 2.44 -6.50
CA ILE A 103 6.11 2.51 -5.24
C ILE A 103 6.45 1.10 -4.74
N ILE A 104 5.48 0.17 -4.72
CA ILE A 104 5.70 -1.22 -4.31
C ILE A 104 6.79 -1.86 -5.17
N THR A 105 6.74 -1.70 -6.50
CA THR A 105 7.72 -2.30 -7.43
C THR A 105 9.16 -1.83 -7.23
N LYS A 106 9.38 -0.69 -6.55
CA LYS A 106 10.73 -0.23 -6.20
C LYS A 106 11.34 -1.03 -5.06
N PHE A 107 10.52 -1.60 -4.19
CA PHE A 107 10.93 -2.36 -3.00
C PHE A 107 10.77 -3.88 -3.19
N TYR A 108 9.84 -4.29 -4.04
CA TYR A 108 9.44 -5.69 -4.25
C TYR A 108 9.32 -5.99 -5.74
N THR A 109 10.03 -7.00 -6.24
CA THR A 109 9.84 -7.47 -7.61
C THR A 109 8.83 -8.62 -7.71
N ASP A 110 8.69 -9.40 -6.63
CA ASP A 110 7.65 -10.43 -6.46
C ASP A 110 7.42 -10.69 -4.95
N SER A 111 6.63 -11.71 -4.60
CA SER A 111 6.30 -12.07 -3.22
C SER A 111 7.50 -12.42 -2.34
N ALA A 112 8.65 -12.78 -2.93
CA ALA A 112 9.81 -13.33 -2.22
C ALA A 112 11.10 -12.52 -2.44
N THR A 113 11.12 -11.62 -3.41
CA THR A 113 12.32 -10.92 -3.86
C THR A 113 12.26 -9.44 -3.47
N TYR A 114 12.96 -9.12 -2.40
CA TYR A 114 13.22 -7.75 -1.98
C TYR A 114 14.28 -7.13 -2.89
N THR A 115 14.08 -5.86 -3.26
CA THR A 115 15.18 -5.05 -3.75
C THR A 115 16.01 -4.57 -2.55
N TYR A 116 17.31 -4.30 -2.74
CA TYR A 116 18.14 -3.65 -1.71
C TYR A 116 17.82 -2.15 -1.54
N GLN A 117 16.71 -1.67 -2.09
CA GLN A 117 16.31 -0.28 -2.04
C GLN A 117 15.70 0.04 -0.67
N GLU A 118 16.33 0.92 0.11
CA GLU A 118 15.81 1.30 1.43
C GLU A 118 14.79 2.45 1.38
N TYR A 119 14.90 3.32 0.37
CA TYR A 119 14.02 4.46 0.18
C TYR A 119 13.79 4.77 -1.28
N VAL A 120 12.75 5.55 -1.56
CA VAL A 120 12.51 6.13 -2.88
C VAL A 120 12.37 7.64 -2.80
N LYS A 121 12.56 8.32 -3.93
CA LYS A 121 12.30 9.76 -4.08
C LYS A 121 11.18 10.01 -5.08
N VAL A 122 10.51 11.15 -4.94
CA VAL A 122 9.43 11.58 -5.86
C VAL A 122 9.83 11.51 -7.34
N PRO A 123 11.01 12.02 -7.77
CA PRO A 123 11.40 11.96 -9.18
C PRO A 123 11.51 10.52 -9.72
N GLU A 124 12.00 9.58 -8.91
CA GLU A 124 12.17 8.17 -9.31
C GLU A 124 10.82 7.48 -9.57
N ILE A 125 9.77 7.91 -8.85
CA ILE A 125 8.40 7.42 -9.05
C ILE A 125 7.76 8.08 -10.26
N VAL A 126 7.97 9.39 -10.45
CA VAL A 126 7.50 10.10 -11.65
C VAL A 126 8.08 9.47 -12.92
N GLU A 127 9.39 9.20 -12.93
CA GLU A 127 10.08 8.54 -14.04
C GLU A 127 9.55 7.12 -14.29
N ALA A 128 9.27 6.35 -13.24
CA ALA A 128 8.72 5.00 -13.37
C ALA A 128 7.31 5.01 -13.99
N VAL A 129 6.45 5.90 -13.51
CA VAL A 129 5.08 6.06 -14.01
C VAL A 129 5.09 6.56 -15.46
N ASP A 130 5.95 7.53 -15.78
CA ASP A 130 6.16 8.02 -17.15
C ASP A 130 6.59 6.88 -18.10
N ALA A 131 7.58 6.08 -17.69
CA ALA A 131 8.06 4.95 -18.48
C ALA A 131 6.96 3.90 -18.70
N SER A 132 6.10 3.65 -17.71
CA SER A 132 4.98 2.73 -17.85
C SER A 132 3.89 3.26 -18.79
N PHE A 133 3.54 4.54 -18.74
CA PHE A 133 2.58 5.09 -19.71
C PHE A 133 3.14 5.11 -21.14
N GLN A 134 4.44 5.37 -21.31
CA GLN A 134 5.10 5.31 -22.62
C GLN A 134 5.15 3.87 -23.16
N GLY A 135 5.61 2.91 -22.34
CA GLY A 135 5.76 1.52 -22.75
C GLY A 135 4.44 0.78 -22.95
N LEU A 136 3.35 1.18 -22.27
CA LEU A 136 2.06 0.55 -22.48
C LEU A 136 1.35 1.06 -23.73
N ALA A 137 1.54 2.32 -24.13
CA ALA A 137 1.02 2.82 -25.42
C ALA A 137 1.53 1.97 -26.60
N GLU A 138 2.72 1.40 -26.49
CA GLU A 138 3.30 0.47 -27.47
C GLU A 138 2.76 -0.97 -27.31
N LYS A 139 2.27 -1.36 -26.13
CA LYS A 139 1.85 -2.74 -25.80
C LYS A 139 0.35 -2.98 -25.81
N VAL A 140 -0.50 -1.95 -25.76
CA VAL A 140 -1.97 -2.09 -25.82
C VAL A 140 -2.41 -2.80 -27.10
N GLU A 141 -1.66 -2.69 -28.21
CA GLU A 141 -1.92 -3.47 -29.42
C GLU A 141 -1.55 -4.96 -29.33
N THR A 142 -0.73 -5.35 -28.35
CA THR A 142 -0.17 -6.71 -28.21
C THR A 142 -0.72 -7.50 -27.01
N LEU A 143 -1.26 -6.81 -26.00
CA LEU A 143 -1.83 -7.44 -24.81
C LEU A 143 -3.34 -7.63 -25.02
N ALA A 144 -3.85 -8.83 -24.74
CA ALA A 144 -5.29 -9.11 -24.74
C ALA A 144 -5.95 -8.53 -23.47
N LEU A 145 -5.96 -7.21 -23.36
CA LEU A 145 -6.66 -6.51 -22.29
C LEU A 145 -8.18 -6.62 -22.50
N THR A 146 -8.92 -6.62 -21.39
CA THR A 146 -10.37 -6.45 -21.43
C THR A 146 -10.72 -4.99 -21.71
N GLU A 147 -11.89 -4.73 -22.31
CA GLU A 147 -12.37 -3.35 -22.55
C GLU A 147 -12.37 -2.48 -21.28
N VAL A 148 -12.58 -3.10 -20.11
CA VAL A 148 -12.56 -2.43 -18.80
C VAL A 148 -11.14 -2.05 -18.38
N GLU A 149 -10.16 -2.91 -18.63
CA GLU A 149 -8.75 -2.65 -18.34
C GLU A 149 -8.21 -1.55 -19.27
N GLU A 150 -8.52 -1.60 -20.56
CA GLU A 150 -8.16 -0.57 -21.53
C GLU A 150 -8.75 0.80 -21.14
N TYR A 151 -10.05 0.85 -20.86
CA TYR A 151 -10.72 2.08 -20.44
C TYR A 151 -10.12 2.65 -19.15
N SER A 152 -9.85 1.80 -18.16
CA SER A 152 -9.24 2.22 -16.89
C SER A 152 -7.85 2.80 -17.12
N PHE A 153 -7.05 2.18 -17.99
CA PHE A 153 -5.73 2.67 -18.34
C PHE A 153 -5.77 4.02 -19.07
N GLU A 154 -6.64 4.17 -20.06
CA GLU A 154 -6.85 5.46 -20.75
C GLU A 154 -7.24 6.56 -19.76
N GLN A 155 -8.15 6.28 -18.82
CA GLN A 155 -8.54 7.26 -17.80
C GLN A 155 -7.37 7.65 -16.88
N MET A 156 -6.49 6.72 -16.54
CA MET A 156 -5.29 7.00 -15.75
C MET A 156 -4.27 7.81 -16.55
N ALA A 157 -4.04 7.48 -17.83
CA ALA A 157 -3.15 8.22 -18.71
C ALA A 157 -3.61 9.68 -18.88
N LEU A 158 -4.91 9.89 -19.08
CA LEU A 158 -5.52 11.23 -19.12
C LEU A 158 -5.38 11.98 -17.79
N ALA A 159 -5.44 11.28 -16.66
CA ALA A 159 -5.23 11.89 -15.35
C ALA A 159 -3.74 12.23 -15.09
N TRP A 160 -2.81 11.55 -15.78
CA TRP A 160 -1.36 11.76 -15.66
C TRP A 160 -0.80 12.81 -16.63
N ASP A 161 -1.62 13.32 -17.56
CA ASP A 161 -1.29 14.44 -18.46
C ASP A 161 -1.25 15.79 -17.71
N LEU A 162 -0.43 15.82 -16.65
CA LEU A 162 -0.12 16.95 -15.80
C LEU A 162 1.26 17.50 -16.19
N PRO A 163 1.48 18.83 -16.08
CA PRO A 163 2.78 19.43 -16.34
C PRO A 163 3.89 18.86 -15.45
N LEU A 164 5.07 18.65 -16.04
CA LEU A 164 6.33 18.51 -15.33
C LEU A 164 6.80 19.90 -14.90
N LEU A 165 7.06 20.10 -13.62
CA LEU A 165 7.64 21.34 -13.12
C LEU A 165 9.12 21.11 -12.81
N THR A 166 9.99 21.84 -13.51
CA THR A 166 11.41 21.94 -13.18
C THR A 166 11.62 23.14 -12.25
N ASN A 167 12.54 23.03 -11.29
CA ASN A 167 12.71 23.91 -10.13
C ASN A 167 13.21 25.35 -10.43
N GLU A 168 12.86 25.97 -11.57
CA GLU A 168 13.41 27.28 -11.94
C GLU A 168 12.45 28.47 -11.82
N ASP A 169 11.15 28.30 -11.53
CA ASP A 169 10.23 29.44 -11.48
C ASP A 169 9.48 29.62 -10.16
N SER A 170 9.65 30.83 -9.60
CA SER A 170 9.17 31.34 -8.31
C SER A 170 7.63 31.50 -8.19
N SER A 171 6.85 30.74 -8.97
CA SER A 171 5.37 30.65 -8.88
C SER A 171 4.88 29.36 -8.18
N VAL A 172 5.84 28.65 -7.57
CA VAL A 172 5.89 27.24 -7.12
C VAL A 172 4.62 26.69 -6.44
N ILE A 173 3.93 27.43 -5.59
CA ILE A 173 2.91 26.84 -4.68
C ILE A 173 1.60 26.46 -5.40
N ARG A 174 1.21 27.19 -6.46
CA ARG A 174 0.00 26.87 -7.23
C ARG A 174 0.26 25.84 -8.33
N ALA A 175 1.49 25.79 -8.85
CA ALA A 175 1.91 24.85 -9.88
C ALA A 175 2.11 23.44 -9.31
N GLU A 176 2.70 23.28 -8.11
CA GLU A 176 2.97 21.97 -7.52
C GLU A 176 1.70 21.11 -7.39
N LYS A 177 0.55 21.69 -7.01
CA LYS A 177 -0.71 20.95 -6.82
C LYS A 177 -1.30 20.34 -8.09
N GLY A 178 -0.89 20.80 -9.27
CA GLY A 178 -1.33 20.32 -10.57
C GLY A 178 -0.24 19.64 -11.38
N SER A 179 0.84 19.17 -10.75
CA SER A 179 1.97 18.54 -11.42
C SER A 179 2.03 17.04 -11.14
N ARG A 180 2.78 16.30 -11.98
CA ARG A 180 3.08 14.87 -11.74
C ARG A 180 3.72 14.64 -10.38
N ALA A 181 4.71 15.45 -10.02
CA ALA A 181 5.36 15.43 -8.72
C ALA A 181 4.36 15.72 -7.58
N GLY A 182 3.41 16.63 -7.79
CA GLY A 182 2.35 16.92 -6.83
C GLY A 182 1.41 15.75 -6.59
N MET A 183 1.04 15.02 -7.65
CA MET A 183 0.22 13.80 -7.52
C MET A 183 0.97 12.74 -6.71
N VAL A 184 2.23 12.48 -7.04
CA VAL A 184 3.08 11.53 -6.31
C VAL A 184 3.27 11.95 -4.84
N LYS A 185 3.51 13.24 -4.57
CA LYS A 185 3.59 13.77 -3.19
C LYS A 185 2.29 13.55 -2.41
N LYS A 186 1.11 13.76 -3.03
CA LYS A 186 -0.18 13.46 -2.38
C LYS A 186 -0.29 11.98 -2.02
N THR A 187 0.12 11.09 -2.92
CA THR A 187 0.14 9.65 -2.66
C THR A 187 1.07 9.30 -1.50
N PHE A 188 2.29 9.84 -1.45
CA PHE A 188 3.19 9.63 -0.30
C PHE A 188 2.62 10.18 1.00
N GLN A 189 2.03 11.38 0.99
CA GLN A 189 1.40 11.95 2.18
C GLN A 189 0.24 11.12 2.69
N PHE A 190 -0.53 10.49 1.81
CA PHE A 190 -1.53 9.49 2.20
C PHE A 190 -0.86 8.28 2.87
N LEU A 191 0.16 7.68 2.26
CA LEU A 191 0.86 6.53 2.83
C LEU A 191 1.49 6.84 4.21
N ILE A 192 2.06 8.04 4.39
CA ILE A 192 2.60 8.49 5.68
C ILE A 192 1.48 8.61 6.73
N ARG A 193 0.35 9.22 6.38
CA ARG A 193 -0.80 9.34 7.29
C ARG A 193 -1.37 7.98 7.70
N GLN A 194 -1.26 6.97 6.84
CA GLN A 194 -1.64 5.58 7.12
C GLN A 194 -0.56 4.80 7.90
N GLY A 195 0.58 5.43 8.24
CA GLY A 195 1.69 4.79 8.95
C GLY A 195 2.45 3.76 8.10
N LEU A 196 2.35 3.86 6.78
CA LEU A 196 2.99 2.95 5.82
C LEU A 196 4.36 3.44 5.36
N PHE A 197 4.59 4.76 5.42
CA PHE A 197 5.85 5.36 5.04
C PHE A 197 6.33 6.38 6.07
N LEU A 198 7.64 6.60 6.08
CA LEU A 198 8.31 7.67 6.82
C LEU A 198 9.07 8.57 5.84
N GLU A 199 8.99 9.88 6.04
CA GLU A 199 9.72 10.87 5.25
C GLU A 199 10.90 11.43 6.05
N VAL A 200 12.10 11.35 5.47
CA VAL A 200 13.33 11.94 6.03
C VAL A 200 14.11 12.60 4.90
N GLU A 201 14.24 13.93 4.93
CA GLU A 201 15.02 14.71 3.94
C GLU A 201 14.68 14.33 2.48
N ASP A 202 13.39 14.41 2.11
CA ASP A 202 12.84 14.07 0.79
C ASP A 202 13.03 12.61 0.35
N ARG A 203 13.32 11.71 1.30
CA ARG A 203 13.37 10.25 1.08
C ARG A 203 12.22 9.58 1.81
N TYR A 204 11.57 8.65 1.12
CA TYR A 204 10.42 7.92 1.62
C TYR A 204 10.80 6.47 1.88
N TYR A 205 10.74 6.06 3.14
CA TYR A 205 11.09 4.72 3.62
C TYR A 205 9.83 3.93 3.95
N PRO A 206 9.69 2.67 3.50
CA PRO A 206 8.59 1.82 3.90
C PRO A 206 8.71 1.47 5.38
N THR A 207 7.58 1.40 6.08
CA THR A 207 7.53 0.87 7.45
C THR A 207 7.40 -0.65 7.43
N ASP A 208 7.70 -1.30 8.55
CA ASP A 208 7.43 -2.74 8.72
C ASP A 208 5.96 -3.08 8.45
N ARG A 209 5.03 -2.16 8.76
CA ARG A 209 3.59 -2.34 8.48
C ARG A 209 3.34 -2.41 6.98
N PHE A 210 3.97 -1.54 6.19
CA PHE A 210 3.88 -1.59 4.74
C PHE A 210 4.39 -2.93 4.21
N SER A 211 5.57 -3.36 4.66
CA SER A 211 6.13 -4.66 4.28
C SER A 211 5.20 -5.84 4.60
N ALA A 212 4.62 -5.85 5.80
CA ALA A 212 3.65 -6.86 6.20
C ALA A 212 2.42 -6.92 5.27
N LEU A 213 1.88 -5.75 4.89
CA LEU A 213 0.74 -5.67 3.98
C LEU A 213 1.08 -6.17 2.58
N ILE A 214 2.25 -5.81 2.06
CA ILE A 214 2.66 -6.19 0.70
C ILE A 214 2.94 -7.69 0.60
N GLU A 215 3.63 -8.27 1.58
CA GLU A 215 3.88 -9.72 1.62
C GLU A 215 2.57 -10.51 1.67
N SER A 216 1.64 -10.09 2.52
CA SER A 216 0.30 -10.70 2.57
C SER A 216 -0.46 -10.57 1.26
N TYR A 217 -0.48 -9.36 0.67
CA TYR A 217 -1.15 -9.13 -0.62
C TYR A 217 -0.59 -10.04 -1.71
N PHE A 218 0.73 -10.22 -1.80
CA PHE A 218 1.31 -11.11 -2.80
C PHE A 218 1.07 -12.59 -2.52
N GLU A 219 0.95 -13.00 -1.26
CA GLU A 219 0.57 -14.36 -0.88
C GLU A 219 -0.89 -14.67 -1.25
N SER A 220 -1.80 -13.70 -1.11
CA SER A 220 -3.23 -13.86 -1.39
C SER A 220 -3.63 -13.61 -2.85
N GLU A 221 -3.08 -12.57 -3.48
CA GLU A 221 -3.51 -12.02 -4.78
C GLU A 221 -2.54 -12.36 -5.90
N GLN A 222 -1.95 -13.56 -5.89
CA GLN A 222 -1.05 -13.99 -6.95
C GLN A 222 -1.59 -13.60 -8.32
N SER A 223 -0.85 -12.69 -8.97
CA SER A 223 -0.65 -12.59 -10.41
C SER A 223 -1.31 -11.46 -11.20
N ARG A 224 -2.47 -10.85 -10.88
CA ARG A 224 -3.14 -10.07 -11.95
C ARG A 224 -2.46 -8.74 -12.37
N ILE A 225 -2.14 -7.84 -11.44
CA ILE A 225 -1.49 -6.56 -11.80
C ILE A 225 -0.04 -6.78 -12.23
N TYR A 226 0.66 -7.73 -11.58
CA TYR A 226 2.00 -8.14 -11.98
C TYR A 226 2.00 -8.72 -13.41
N GLU A 227 1.08 -9.63 -13.75
CA GLU A 227 0.92 -10.19 -15.10
C GLU A 227 0.66 -9.12 -16.15
N ILE A 228 -0.25 -8.17 -15.89
CA ILE A 228 -0.58 -7.10 -16.83
C ILE A 228 0.66 -6.25 -17.14
N MET A 229 1.50 -6.00 -16.14
CA MET A 229 2.66 -5.11 -16.29
C MET A 229 3.92 -5.83 -16.80
N THR A 230 4.11 -7.11 -16.46
CA THR A 230 5.21 -7.93 -17.00
C THR A 230 4.89 -8.56 -18.35
N GLY A 231 3.65 -8.42 -18.84
CA GLY A 231 3.22 -8.88 -20.17
C GLY A 231 2.83 -10.36 -20.22
N GLY A 232 2.35 -10.91 -19.11
CA GLY A 232 2.18 -12.36 -18.93
C GLY A 232 3.55 -13.04 -18.87
N ARG A 233 3.76 -13.92 -17.90
CA ARG A 233 4.86 -14.88 -18.08
C ARG A 233 4.54 -15.66 -19.35
N ASP A 234 5.41 -15.58 -20.35
CA ASP A 234 5.51 -16.67 -21.31
C ASP A 234 5.58 -17.96 -20.49
N ASP A 235 4.69 -18.89 -20.82
CA ASP A 235 4.72 -20.28 -20.39
C ASP A 235 6.07 -20.88 -20.81
N ALA A 236 7.12 -20.60 -20.04
CA ALA A 236 8.34 -21.37 -20.07
C ALA A 236 8.05 -22.63 -19.26
N ALA A 237 7.47 -23.60 -19.96
CA ALA A 237 7.39 -24.98 -19.55
C ALA A 237 8.67 -25.41 -18.83
N TYR A 238 8.54 -25.97 -17.62
CA TYR A 238 9.19 -27.20 -17.17
C TYR A 238 8.53 -27.72 -15.89
#